data_AF-A0A353J732-F1
#
_entry.id   AF-A0A353J732-F1
#
_cell.length_a   1.000
_cell.length_b   1.000
_cell.length_c   1.000
_cell.angle_alpha   90.00
_cell.angle_beta   90.00
_cell.angle_gamma   90.00
#
_symmetry.space_group_name_H-M   'P 1'
#
loop_
_entity.id
_entity.type
_entity.pdbx_description
1 polymer ?
#
loop_
_entity_poly.entity_id
_entity_poly.type
_entity_poly.pdbx_seq_one_letter_code
_entity_poly.pdbx_strand_id
1 'polypeptide(L)'
;LFKRWLNKKALGIQPIKLVDFLKAKGNAILDASDNEMMAFAKEYLGYKHNKGPDFVGRFNGKYVIGEAKFLTDFGGHQNAQFNDAIATVKAKGVKATTVAILDGVLYIKGKNKMYKNINGKLKNENIISVLVLREFLYQL
;
A
#
# COMPACT_ATOMS: atom_id res chain seq x y z
N LEU A 1 -13.01 3.33 1.25
CA LEU A 1 -12.57 4.40 2.19
C LEU A 1 -11.25 5.04 1.75
N PHE A 2 -10.18 4.24 1.59
CA PHE A 2 -8.84 4.73 1.25
C PHE A 2 -8.78 5.56 -0.05
N LYS A 3 -9.35 5.08 -1.16
CA LYS A 3 -9.43 5.85 -2.41
C LYS A 3 -10.09 7.23 -2.25
N ARG A 4 -11.16 7.33 -1.45
CA ARG A 4 -11.82 8.60 -1.15
C ARG A 4 -10.91 9.53 -0.33
N TRP A 5 -10.10 8.98 0.57
CA TRP A 5 -9.11 9.75 1.34
C TRP A 5 -7.99 10.27 0.44
N LEU A 6 -7.47 9.46 -0.47
CA LEU A 6 -6.51 9.89 -1.51
C LEU A 6 -7.07 11.03 -2.37
N ASN A 7 -8.33 10.92 -2.80
CA ASN A 7 -9.00 11.94 -3.61
C ASN A 7 -9.23 13.28 -2.88
N LYS A 8 -9.08 13.32 -1.55
CA LYS A 8 -9.05 14.56 -0.77
C LYS A 8 -7.65 15.18 -0.69
N LYS A 9 -6.70 14.73 -1.53
CA LYS A 9 -5.29 15.17 -1.55
C LYS A 9 -4.57 14.97 -0.22
N ALA A 10 -4.92 13.93 0.53
CA ALA A 10 -4.34 13.69 1.86
C ALA A 10 -2.82 13.43 1.83
N LEU A 11 -2.28 12.98 0.70
CA LEU A 11 -0.84 12.81 0.46
C LEU A 11 -0.16 14.05 -0.18
N GLY A 12 -0.88 15.19 -0.24
CA GLY A 12 -0.38 16.45 -0.79
C GLY A 12 -0.48 16.59 -2.32
N ILE A 13 -0.85 15.53 -3.04
CA ILE A 13 -1.05 15.55 -4.50
C ILE A 13 -2.38 14.91 -4.89
N GLN A 14 -2.91 15.34 -6.03
CA GLN A 14 -4.15 14.80 -6.61
C GLN A 14 -3.84 13.51 -7.38
N PRO A 15 -4.56 12.41 -7.13
CA PRO A 15 -4.53 11.25 -8.02
C PRO A 15 -4.94 11.60 -9.46
N ILE A 16 -4.22 11.06 -10.44
CA ILE A 16 -4.40 11.34 -11.88
C ILE A 16 -4.67 10.06 -12.67
N LYS A 17 -5.35 10.17 -13.82
CA LYS A 17 -5.69 9.02 -14.67
C LYS A 17 -4.45 8.39 -15.30
N LEU A 18 -4.57 7.14 -15.73
CA LEU A 18 -3.47 6.34 -16.27
C LEU A 18 -2.65 7.05 -17.36
N VAL A 19 -3.32 7.69 -18.32
CA VAL A 19 -2.65 8.40 -19.43
C VAL A 19 -1.74 9.51 -18.90
N ASP A 20 -2.19 10.27 -17.91
CA ASP A 20 -1.40 11.36 -17.32
C ASP A 20 -0.33 10.83 -16.38
N PHE A 21 -0.62 9.75 -15.65
CA PHE A 21 0.33 9.08 -14.77
C PHE A 21 1.58 8.59 -15.54
N LEU A 22 1.37 8.00 -16.71
CA LEU A 22 2.44 7.54 -17.60
C LEU A 22 3.28 8.70 -18.18
N LYS A 23 2.65 9.85 -18.45
CA LYS A 23 3.32 11.05 -19.00
C LYS A 23 4.04 11.87 -17.93
N ALA A 24 3.55 11.85 -16.69
CA ALA A 24 4.10 12.63 -15.61
C ALA A 24 5.56 12.23 -15.36
N LYS A 25 6.41 13.20 -15.00
CA LYS A 25 7.82 12.97 -14.64
C LYS A 25 8.07 13.03 -13.13
N GLY A 26 7.20 13.70 -12.39
CA GLY A 26 7.31 13.89 -10.95
C GLY A 26 6.47 12.91 -10.13
N ASN A 27 6.23 13.28 -8.88
CA ASN A 27 5.40 12.52 -7.96
C ASN A 27 3.96 12.43 -8.49
N ALA A 28 3.40 11.22 -8.48
CA ALA A 28 2.06 10.96 -9.01
C ALA A 28 1.41 9.79 -8.25
N ILE A 29 0.08 9.83 -8.14
CA ILE A 29 -0.74 8.73 -7.65
C ILE A 29 -1.70 8.35 -8.78
N LEU A 30 -1.83 7.06 -9.05
CA LEU A 30 -2.73 6.56 -10.08
C LEU A 30 -4.18 6.52 -9.56
N ASP A 31 -5.08 7.22 -10.23
CA ASP A 31 -6.53 7.07 -10.07
C ASP A 31 -7.09 6.17 -11.17
N ALA A 32 -7.25 4.89 -10.82
CA ALA A 32 -7.70 3.86 -11.72
C ALA A 32 -8.72 2.93 -11.06
N SER A 33 -9.45 2.16 -11.86
CA SER A 33 -10.28 1.05 -11.40
C SER A 33 -9.41 -0.12 -10.92
N ASP A 34 -9.99 -1.06 -10.16
CA ASP A 34 -9.26 -2.22 -9.65
C ASP A 34 -8.63 -3.06 -10.78
N ASN A 35 -9.33 -3.19 -11.91
CA ASN A 35 -8.83 -3.89 -13.09
C ASN A 35 -7.63 -3.18 -13.72
N GLU A 36 -7.69 -1.86 -13.86
CA GLU A 36 -6.57 -1.05 -14.38
C GLU A 36 -5.38 -1.06 -13.42
N MET A 37 -5.61 -1.00 -12.11
CA MET A 37 -4.55 -1.12 -11.08
C MET A 37 -3.84 -2.47 -11.19
N MET A 38 -4.61 -3.56 -11.37
CA MET A 38 -4.06 -4.89 -11.58
C MET A 38 -3.28 -5.00 -12.89
N ALA A 39 -3.83 -4.49 -14.00
CA ALA A 39 -3.17 -4.50 -15.30
C ALA A 39 -1.84 -3.74 -15.24
N PHE A 40 -1.86 -2.52 -14.68
CA PHE A 40 -0.66 -1.71 -14.50
C PHE A 40 0.41 -2.45 -13.67
N ALA A 41 0.01 -3.00 -12.52
CA ALA A 41 0.94 -3.69 -11.63
C ALA A 41 1.55 -4.94 -12.29
N LYS A 42 0.77 -5.69 -13.09
CA LYS A 42 1.26 -6.86 -13.84
C LYS A 42 2.22 -6.45 -14.97
N GLU A 43 1.78 -5.55 -15.84
CA GLU A 43 2.48 -5.18 -17.07
C GLU A 43 3.76 -4.38 -16.81
N TYR A 44 3.70 -3.40 -15.89
CA TYR A 44 4.81 -2.48 -15.67
C TYR A 44 5.69 -2.88 -14.49
N LEU A 45 5.12 -3.51 -13.47
CA LEU A 45 5.81 -3.76 -12.20
C LEU A 45 6.12 -5.23 -11.94
N GLY A 46 5.65 -6.16 -12.78
CA GLY A 46 5.89 -7.60 -12.58
C GLY A 46 5.14 -8.18 -11.36
N TYR A 47 4.07 -7.52 -10.90
CA TYR A 47 3.27 -7.96 -9.77
C TYR A 47 2.37 -9.15 -10.14
N LYS A 48 2.63 -10.34 -9.58
CA LYS A 48 1.98 -11.60 -9.99
C LYS A 48 0.80 -12.03 -9.12
N HIS A 49 0.34 -11.19 -8.18
CA HIS A 49 -0.83 -11.53 -7.37
C HIS A 49 -2.12 -11.50 -8.20
N ASN A 50 -3.11 -12.27 -7.73
CA ASN A 50 -4.42 -12.37 -8.38
C ASN A 50 -5.33 -11.17 -8.12
N LYS A 51 -4.95 -10.27 -7.20
CA LYS A 51 -5.67 -9.04 -6.87
C LYS A 51 -4.79 -7.84 -7.21
N GLY A 52 -5.38 -6.78 -7.75
CA GLY A 52 -4.71 -5.49 -7.89
C GLY A 52 -4.43 -4.82 -6.53
N PRO A 53 -3.34 -4.04 -6.41
CA PRO A 53 -3.05 -3.30 -5.19
C PRO A 53 -4.05 -2.17 -4.96
N ASP A 54 -4.31 -1.83 -3.70
CA ASP A 54 -5.16 -0.69 -3.33
C ASP A 54 -4.48 0.68 -3.61
N PHE A 55 -3.15 0.70 -3.79
CA PHE A 55 -2.34 1.89 -4.05
C PHE A 55 -1.30 1.65 -5.15
N VAL A 56 -1.15 2.62 -6.06
CA VAL A 56 -0.05 2.72 -7.02
C VAL A 56 0.38 4.18 -7.06
N GLY A 57 1.66 4.43 -6.84
CA GLY A 57 2.25 5.75 -6.91
C GLY A 57 3.64 5.72 -7.52
N ARG A 58 4.12 6.89 -7.92
CA ARG A 58 5.53 7.15 -8.23
C ARG A 58 5.97 8.31 -7.37
N PHE A 59 7.00 8.12 -6.57
CA PHE A 59 7.60 9.16 -5.73
C PHE A 59 9.11 9.13 -5.90
N ASN A 60 9.71 10.29 -6.14
CA ASN A 60 11.16 10.44 -6.36
C ASN A 60 11.72 9.45 -7.40
N GLY A 61 10.98 9.23 -8.49
CA GLY A 61 11.36 8.31 -9.57
C GLY A 61 11.17 6.83 -9.26
N LYS A 62 10.73 6.46 -8.04
CA LYS A 62 10.48 5.06 -7.64
C LYS A 62 8.99 4.75 -7.67
N TYR A 63 8.63 3.60 -8.23
CA TYR A 63 7.26 3.08 -8.11
C TYR A 63 7.01 2.53 -6.71
N VAL A 64 5.77 2.69 -6.26
CA VAL A 64 5.28 2.19 -4.98
C VAL A 64 3.94 1.51 -5.21
N ILE A 65 3.77 0.31 -4.66
CA ILE A 65 2.46 -0.35 -4.60
C ILE A 65 2.12 -0.72 -3.17
N GLY A 66 0.84 -0.70 -2.83
CA GLY A 66 0.43 -1.05 -1.48
C GLY A 66 -0.98 -1.57 -1.35
N GLU A 67 -1.20 -2.25 -0.23
CA GLU A 67 -2.50 -2.77 0.19
C GLU A 67 -2.89 -2.08 1.50
N ALA A 68 -4.10 -1.54 1.56
CA ALA A 68 -4.57 -0.72 2.67
C ALA A 68 -5.63 -1.45 3.50
N LYS A 69 -5.39 -1.61 4.81
CA LYS A 69 -6.36 -2.21 5.75
C LYS A 69 -6.46 -1.41 7.04
N PHE A 70 -7.70 -1.16 7.47
CA PHE A 70 -8.02 -0.49 8.72
C PHE A 70 -8.57 -1.54 9.69
N LEU A 71 -7.68 -2.03 10.56
CA LEU A 71 -7.90 -3.19 11.43
C LEU A 71 -8.47 -2.72 12.76
N THR A 72 -9.79 -2.64 12.87
CA THR A 72 -10.47 -2.02 14.02
C THR A 72 -10.66 -2.93 15.22
N ASP A 73 -10.47 -4.25 15.05
CA ASP A 73 -10.65 -5.25 16.10
C ASP A 73 -9.75 -6.46 15.87
N PHE A 74 -9.75 -7.41 16.81
CA PHE A 74 -9.11 -8.71 16.69
C PHE A 74 -10.10 -9.77 16.19
N GLY A 75 -9.62 -10.72 15.39
CA GLY A 75 -10.47 -11.84 14.94
C GLY A 75 -10.01 -12.46 13.62
N GLY A 76 -10.69 -13.52 13.21
CA GLY A 76 -10.35 -14.26 11.99
C GLY A 76 -10.38 -13.40 10.73
N HIS A 77 -11.45 -12.62 10.55
CA HIS A 77 -11.60 -11.71 9.41
C HIS A 77 -10.48 -10.65 9.36
N GLN A 78 -10.16 -10.06 10.51
CA GLN A 78 -9.11 -9.05 10.64
C GLN A 78 -7.72 -9.64 10.38
N ASN A 79 -7.48 -10.88 10.82
CA ASN A 79 -6.25 -11.62 10.51
C ASN A 79 -6.11 -11.93 9.02
N ALA A 80 -7.20 -12.25 8.32
CA ALA A 80 -7.18 -12.44 6.87
C ALA A 80 -6.79 -11.14 6.15
N GLN A 81 -7.43 -10.03 6.50
CA GLN A 81 -7.10 -8.71 5.97
C GLN A 81 -5.63 -8.33 6.23
N PHE A 82 -5.12 -8.55 7.44
CA PHE A 82 -3.71 -8.37 7.75
C PHE A 82 -2.81 -9.21 6.84
N ASN A 83 -3.12 -10.51 6.66
CA ASN A 83 -2.33 -11.40 5.82
C ASN A 83 -2.34 -10.98 4.34
N ASP A 84 -3.45 -10.45 3.81
CA ASP A 84 -3.51 -9.92 2.44
C ASP A 84 -2.50 -8.79 2.22
N ALA A 85 -2.42 -7.87 3.20
CA ALA A 85 -1.45 -6.78 3.15
C ALA A 85 0.00 -7.28 3.26
N ILE A 86 0.25 -8.27 4.12
CA ILE A 86 1.59 -8.88 4.22
C ILE A 86 1.97 -9.64 2.95
N ALA A 87 1.01 -10.28 2.27
CA ALA A 87 1.25 -10.96 1.01
C ALA A 87 1.75 -9.98 -0.07
N THR A 88 1.20 -8.76 -0.09
CA THR A 88 1.65 -7.67 -0.98
C THR A 88 3.09 -7.27 -0.72
N VAL A 89 3.49 -7.10 0.55
CA VAL A 89 4.86 -6.71 0.90
C VAL A 89 5.88 -7.82 0.64
N LYS A 90 5.45 -9.07 0.74
CA LYS A 90 6.30 -10.24 0.45
C LYS A 90 6.34 -10.63 -1.03
N ALA A 91 5.65 -9.91 -1.89
CA ALA A 91 5.63 -10.18 -3.32
C ALA A 91 7.05 -10.07 -3.90
N LYS A 92 7.52 -11.14 -4.54
CA LYS A 92 8.87 -11.22 -5.11
C LYS A 92 8.88 -10.79 -6.58
N GLY A 93 10.01 -10.22 -7.01
CA GLY A 93 10.23 -9.83 -8.41
C GLY A 93 9.44 -8.60 -8.85
N VAL A 94 8.92 -7.83 -7.89
CA VAL A 94 8.17 -6.61 -8.16
C VAL A 94 9.15 -5.44 -8.35
N LYS A 95 9.00 -4.69 -9.44
CA LYS A 95 9.79 -3.48 -9.76
C LYS A 95 9.20 -2.24 -9.07
N ALA A 96 8.90 -2.34 -7.78
CA ALA A 96 8.35 -1.25 -6.98
C ALA A 96 8.66 -1.48 -5.50
N THR A 97 8.67 -0.39 -4.72
CA THR A 97 8.61 -0.47 -3.26
C THR A 97 7.22 -0.98 -2.87
N THR A 98 7.15 -2.10 -2.16
CA THR A 98 5.88 -2.63 -1.65
C THR A 98 5.64 -2.11 -0.24
N VAL A 99 4.41 -1.68 0.07
CA VAL A 99 4.03 -1.16 1.39
C VAL A 99 2.70 -1.75 1.87
N ALA A 100 2.65 -2.20 3.11
CA ALA A 100 1.40 -2.53 3.79
C ALA A 100 0.94 -1.27 4.54
N ILE A 101 -0.17 -0.70 4.11
CA ILE A 101 -0.72 0.54 4.67
C ILE A 101 -1.75 0.14 5.72
N LEU A 102 -1.29 0.01 6.97
CA LEU A 102 -2.07 -0.58 8.04
C LEU A 102 -2.34 0.41 9.16
N ASP A 103 -3.59 0.51 9.58
CA ASP A 103 -4.00 1.29 10.74
C ASP A 103 -4.87 0.47 11.71
N GLY A 104 -4.92 0.87 12.98
CA GLY A 104 -5.76 0.26 14.02
C GLY A 104 -5.02 -0.61 15.05
N VAL A 105 -5.64 -1.72 15.46
CA VAL A 105 -5.28 -2.46 16.69
C VAL A 105 -3.93 -3.17 16.62
N LEU A 106 -3.33 -3.29 15.43
CA LEU A 106 -2.02 -3.93 15.26
C LEU A 106 -0.88 -3.23 16.01
N TYR A 107 -1.00 -1.92 16.26
CA TYR A 107 0.00 -1.14 16.98
C TYR A 107 -0.18 -1.18 18.51
N ILE A 108 -1.30 -1.73 19.00
CA ILE A 108 -1.56 -1.84 20.44
C ILE A 108 -0.66 -2.93 21.02
N LYS A 109 0.23 -2.51 21.93
CA LYS A 109 1.14 -3.42 22.63
C LYS A 109 0.36 -4.50 23.37
N GLY A 110 0.68 -5.76 23.06
CA GLY A 110 0.03 -6.89 23.71
C GLY A 110 0.50 -8.24 23.18
N LYS A 111 -0.24 -9.30 23.53
CA LYS A 111 0.07 -10.67 23.11
C LYS A 111 -0.61 -11.08 21.79
N ASN A 112 -1.32 -10.16 21.13
CA ASN A 112 -2.03 -10.41 19.89
C ASN A 112 -1.06 -10.73 18.73
N LYS A 113 -1.54 -11.50 17.75
CA LYS A 113 -0.73 -12.00 16.64
C LYS A 113 -0.16 -10.88 15.77
N MET A 114 -0.94 -9.84 15.50
CA MET A 114 -0.54 -8.74 14.61
C MET A 114 0.62 -7.94 15.20
N TYR A 115 0.47 -7.49 16.45
CA TYR A 115 1.51 -6.75 17.18
C TYR A 115 2.82 -7.55 17.27
N LYS A 116 2.74 -8.84 17.63
CA LYS A 116 3.91 -9.73 17.67
C LYS A 116 4.58 -9.88 16.31
N ASN A 117 3.82 -9.92 15.23
CA ASN A 117 4.37 -10.06 13.89
C ASN A 117 5.10 -8.79 13.45
N ILE A 118 4.47 -7.62 13.59
CA ILE A 118 5.07 -6.34 13.16
C ILE A 118 6.30 -5.97 14.00
N ASN A 119 6.32 -6.32 15.29
CA ASN A 119 7.46 -6.07 16.17
C ASN A 119 8.50 -7.21 16.16
N GLY A 120 8.31 -8.24 15.31
CA GLY A 120 9.13 -9.43 15.27
C GLY A 120 9.49 -9.81 13.85
N LYS A 121 8.75 -10.78 13.29
CA LYS A 121 9.04 -11.37 11.97
C LYS A 121 8.97 -10.37 10.81
N LEU A 122 8.24 -9.28 10.96
CA LEU A 122 7.99 -8.27 9.92
C LEU A 122 8.61 -6.91 10.25
N LYS A 123 9.51 -6.84 11.24
CA LYS A 123 10.07 -5.58 11.74
C LYS A 123 10.83 -4.74 10.70
N ASN A 124 11.31 -5.39 9.64
CA ASN A 124 12.07 -4.76 8.56
C ASN A 124 11.23 -4.56 7.29
N GLU A 125 9.96 -4.93 7.33
CA GLU A 125 9.03 -4.78 6.20
C GLU A 125 8.41 -3.39 6.25
N ASN A 126 8.05 -2.83 5.09
CA ASN A 126 7.39 -1.53 5.00
C ASN A 126 5.93 -1.64 5.46
N ILE A 127 5.69 -1.61 6.77
CA ILE A 127 4.37 -1.56 7.38
C ILE A 127 4.16 -0.17 7.97
N ILE A 128 3.31 0.61 7.32
CA ILE A 128 3.23 2.06 7.53
C ILE A 128 1.79 2.45 7.88
N SER A 129 1.59 3.21 8.95
CA SER A 129 0.29 3.83 9.23
C SER A 129 -0.02 4.88 8.18
N VAL A 130 -1.30 4.97 7.79
CA VAL A 130 -1.79 6.00 6.86
C VAL A 130 -1.43 7.42 7.33
N LEU A 131 -1.27 7.61 8.65
CA LEU A 131 -0.93 8.89 9.27
C LEU A 131 0.48 9.39 8.94
N VAL A 132 1.41 8.48 8.63
CA VAL A 132 2.81 8.80 8.28
C VAL A 132 3.18 8.37 6.86
N LEU A 133 2.18 7.93 6.09
CA LEU A 133 2.36 7.44 4.72
C LEU A 133 2.91 8.53 3.81
N ARG A 134 2.51 9.79 4.01
CA ARG A 134 3.01 10.91 3.21
C ARG A 134 4.52 11.07 3.39
N GLU A 135 4.98 11.16 4.63
CA GLU A 135 6.37 11.37 4.97
C GLU A 135 7.22 10.22 4.42
N PHE A 136 6.76 8.98 4.60
CA PHE A 136 7.39 7.79 4.02
C PHE A 136 7.54 7.92 2.49
N LEU A 137 6.46 8.23 1.77
CA LEU A 137 6.48 8.31 0.30
C LEU A 137 7.44 9.38 -0.22
N TYR A 138 7.52 10.54 0.44
CA TYR A 138 8.39 11.64 0.01
C TYR A 138 9.86 11.43 0.37
N GLN A 139 10.18 10.46 1.25
CA GLN A 139 11.54 10.07 1.63
C GLN A 139 12.11 8.89 0.83
N LEU A 140 11.29 8.23 0.01
CA LEU A 140 11.75 7.15 -0.88
C LEU A 140 12.85 7.62 -1.83
#